data_AF-A0A2E6G6T8-F1
#
_entry.id   AF-A0A2E6G6T8-F1
#
_cell.length_a   1.000
_cell.length_b   1.000
_cell.length_c   1.000
_cell.angle_alpha   90.00
_cell.angle_beta   90.00
_cell.angle_gamma   90.00
#
_symmetry.space_group_name_H-M   'P 1'
#
loop_
_entity.id
_entity.type
_entity.pdbx_description
1 polymer ?
#
loop_
_entity_poly.entity_id
_entity_poly.type
_entity_poly.pdbx_seq_one_letter_code
_entity_poly.pdbx_strand_id
1 'polypeptide(L)'
;MIKNILIAILLSFFSVTAFAEHENQPTPRPEQAPQEPSAFMKLPILTDCGSMDAVMGTITKYKEQPLANMIVFVPIPDGRILQQPGVMALNPVSKTWSIIALFPETNSACIVVTGLELNPANGFKPSKHVKN
;
A
#
# COMPACT_ATOMS: atom_id res chain seq x y z
N MET A 1 -19.11 62.71 22.82
CA MET A 1 -18.56 62.08 21.59
C MET A 1 -17.83 60.77 21.87
N ILE A 2 -16.98 60.68 22.90
CA ILE A 2 -16.23 59.45 23.26
C ILE A 2 -17.13 58.22 23.51
N LYS A 3 -18.30 58.39 24.13
CA LYS A 3 -19.27 57.30 24.38
C LYS A 3 -19.80 56.65 23.10
N ASN A 4 -19.98 57.43 22.03
CA ASN A 4 -20.50 56.91 20.76
C ASN A 4 -19.40 56.19 19.95
N ILE A 5 -18.13 56.56 20.17
CA ILE A 5 -16.96 55.89 19.57
C ILE A 5 -16.76 54.51 20.21
N LEU A 6 -16.93 54.40 21.54
CA LEU A 6 -16.81 53.12 22.25
C LEU A 6 -17.88 52.10 21.81
N ILE A 7 -19.10 52.55 21.52
CA ILE A 7 -20.18 51.67 21.04
C ILE A 7 -19.88 51.17 19.62
N ALA A 8 -19.32 52.02 18.75
CA ALA A 8 -18.96 51.63 17.38
C ALA A 8 -17.82 50.60 17.34
N ILE A 9 -16.85 50.69 18.27
CA ILE A 9 -15.75 49.72 18.37
C ILE A 9 -16.25 48.39 18.94
N LEU A 10 -17.19 48.39 19.90
CA LEU A 10 -17.75 47.13 20.43
C LEU A 10 -18.59 46.37 19.38
N LEU A 11 -19.23 47.07 18.45
CA LEU A 11 -20.04 46.46 17.38
C LEU A 11 -19.20 45.85 16.24
N SER A 12 -17.95 46.27 16.05
CA SER A 12 -17.09 45.76 14.96
C SER A 12 -16.33 44.47 15.31
N PHE A 13 -16.22 44.11 16.60
CA PHE A 13 -15.55 42.88 17.04
C PHE A 13 -16.44 41.62 16.99
N PHE A 14 -17.75 41.74 16.79
CA PHE A 14 -18.65 40.58 16.68
C PHE A 14 -18.72 39.97 15.26
N SER A 15 -18.08 40.58 14.26
CA SER A 15 -18.21 40.16 12.86
C SER A 15 -17.26 39.04 12.41
N VAL A 16 -16.34 38.57 13.27
CA VAL A 16 -15.29 37.61 12.89
C VAL A 16 -15.44 36.30 13.65
N THR A 17 -16.60 35.64 13.49
CA THR A 17 -16.71 34.18 13.67
C THR A 17 -17.54 33.58 12.54
N ALA A 18 -17.28 34.01 11.30
CA ALA A 18 -17.60 33.19 10.14
C ALA A 18 -16.51 32.10 10.05
N PHE A 19 -16.53 31.15 10.98
CA PHE A 19 -15.99 29.83 10.67
C PHE A 19 -16.88 29.31 9.54
N ALA A 20 -16.32 29.21 8.34
CA ALA A 20 -16.87 28.33 7.34
C ALA A 20 -16.76 26.92 7.92
N GLU A 21 -17.82 26.49 8.58
CA GLU A 21 -18.07 25.08 8.85
C GLU A 21 -18.19 24.47 7.47
N HIS A 22 -17.07 23.95 6.95
CA HIS A 22 -17.09 23.04 5.84
C HIS A 22 -17.82 21.83 6.39
N GLU A 23 -19.14 21.85 6.26
CA GLU A 23 -20.00 20.71 6.49
C GLU A 23 -19.27 19.54 5.86
N ASN A 24 -18.96 18.57 6.72
CA ASN A 24 -18.44 17.28 6.36
C ASN A 24 -19.57 16.57 5.59
N GLN A 25 -19.91 17.09 4.40
CA GLN A 25 -20.78 16.42 3.46
C GLN A 25 -20.03 15.13 3.17
N PRO A 26 -20.57 13.96 3.55
CA PRO A 26 -19.96 12.71 3.16
C PRO A 26 -19.94 12.76 1.64
N THR A 27 -18.75 12.90 1.07
CA THR A 27 -18.54 12.71 -0.37
C THR A 27 -19.29 11.42 -0.69
N PRO A 28 -20.20 11.39 -1.67
CA PRO A 28 -20.90 10.15 -2.00
C PRO A 28 -19.82 9.10 -2.23
N ARG A 29 -19.71 8.14 -1.31
CA ARG A 29 -18.86 6.97 -1.51
C ARG A 29 -19.34 6.45 -2.85
N PRO A 30 -18.49 6.35 -3.88
CA PRO A 30 -18.90 5.76 -5.15
C PRO A 30 -19.61 4.47 -4.78
N GLU A 31 -20.88 4.35 -5.15
CA GLU A 31 -21.69 3.21 -4.79
C GLU A 31 -20.91 2.00 -5.28
N GLN A 32 -20.31 1.26 -4.33
CA GLN A 32 -19.53 0.08 -4.65
C GLN A 32 -20.56 -0.88 -5.20
N ALA A 33 -20.59 -0.97 -6.54
CA ALA A 33 -21.39 -1.95 -7.25
C ALA A 33 -21.26 -3.28 -6.50
N PRO A 34 -22.36 -3.99 -6.24
CA PRO A 34 -22.32 -5.23 -5.48
C PRO A 34 -21.19 -6.11 -6.00
N GLN A 35 -20.13 -6.24 -5.21
CA GLN A 35 -19.01 -7.10 -5.59
C GLN A 35 -19.57 -8.50 -5.60
N GLU A 36 -19.64 -9.12 -6.79
CA GLU A 36 -20.01 -10.51 -6.90
C GLU A 36 -19.17 -11.33 -5.90
N PRO A 37 -19.78 -12.30 -5.20
CA PRO A 37 -19.06 -13.09 -4.21
C PRO A 37 -17.83 -13.73 -4.86
N SER A 38 -16.66 -13.24 -4.47
CA SER A 38 -15.37 -13.73 -4.96
C SER A 38 -15.20 -15.19 -4.58
N ALA A 39 -14.85 -16.04 -5.55
CA ALA A 39 -14.42 -17.41 -5.28
C ALA A 39 -13.11 -17.49 -4.46
N PHE A 40 -12.41 -16.36 -4.30
CA PHE A 40 -11.14 -16.25 -3.59
C PHE A 40 -11.32 -15.57 -2.23
N MET A 41 -10.71 -16.16 -1.20
CA MET A 41 -10.54 -15.53 0.11
C MET A 41 -9.26 -14.70 0.12
N LYS A 42 -9.31 -13.50 0.71
CA LYS A 42 -8.13 -12.67 0.94
C LYS A 42 -7.51 -13.05 2.28
N LEU A 43 -6.24 -13.47 2.26
CA LEU A 43 -5.46 -13.64 3.48
C LEU A 43 -5.00 -12.26 3.99
N PRO A 44 -4.96 -12.03 5.31
CA PRO A 44 -4.38 -10.82 5.89
C PRO A 44 -2.85 -10.93 5.88
N ILE A 45 -2.25 -10.99 4.69
CA ILE A 45 -0.79 -10.98 4.55
C ILE A 45 -0.26 -9.59 4.90
N LEU A 46 0.67 -9.54 5.85
CA LEU A 46 1.41 -8.34 6.18
C LEU A 46 2.64 -8.27 5.27
N THR A 47 2.77 -7.17 4.55
CA THR A 47 3.96 -6.88 3.74
C THR A 47 4.95 -6.04 4.53
N ASP A 48 6.22 -6.44 4.50
CA ASP A 48 7.29 -5.72 5.18
C ASP A 48 7.76 -4.55 4.31
N CYS A 49 7.42 -3.33 4.71
CA CYS A 49 7.74 -2.10 3.99
C CYS A 49 8.72 -1.22 4.76
N GLY A 50 9.60 -0.51 4.06
CA GLY A 50 10.57 0.40 4.65
C GLY A 50 11.26 1.28 3.62
N SER A 51 12.33 1.97 4.03
CA SER A 51 13.18 2.70 3.08
C SER A 51 13.78 1.74 2.05
N MET A 52 14.08 2.27 0.86
CA MET A 52 14.73 1.49 -0.20
C MET A 52 16.00 0.80 0.31
N ASP A 53 16.84 1.53 1.05
CA ASP A 53 18.10 1.00 1.60
C ASP A 53 17.89 -0.14 2.61
N ALA A 54 16.88 -0.06 3.46
CA ALA A 54 16.58 -1.11 4.44
C ALA A 54 16.13 -2.41 3.75
N VAL A 55 15.27 -2.28 2.74
CA VAL A 55 14.79 -3.41 1.94
C VAL A 55 15.96 -4.03 1.15
N MET A 56 16.73 -3.20 0.44
CA MET A 56 17.90 -3.67 -0.32
C MET A 56 18.99 -4.26 0.59
N GLY A 57 19.12 -3.78 1.82
CA GLY A 57 19.97 -4.37 2.85
C GLY A 57 19.54 -5.80 3.21
N THR A 58 18.25 -6.08 3.23
CA THR A 58 17.71 -7.44 3.44
C THR A 58 18.06 -8.36 2.27
N ILE A 59 17.88 -7.90 1.03
CA ILE A 59 18.26 -8.65 -0.18
C ILE A 59 19.76 -8.97 -0.17
N THR A 60 20.58 -7.98 0.18
CA THR A 60 22.04 -8.13 0.32
C THR A 60 22.40 -9.14 1.41
N LYS A 61 21.71 -9.12 2.56
CA LYS A 61 21.93 -10.06 3.68
C LYS A 61 21.72 -11.52 3.24
N TYR A 62 20.71 -11.79 2.41
CA TYR A 62 20.47 -13.13 1.84
C TYR A 62 21.30 -13.43 0.59
N LYS A 63 22.15 -12.49 0.17
CA LYS A 63 22.96 -12.54 -1.06
C LYS A 63 22.08 -12.79 -2.30
N GLU A 64 20.84 -12.35 -2.25
CA GLU A 64 19.94 -12.42 -3.39
C GLU A 64 20.38 -11.39 -4.43
N GLN A 65 20.29 -11.76 -5.70
CA GLN A 65 20.60 -10.91 -6.83
C GLN A 65 19.32 -10.64 -7.63
N PRO A 66 19.13 -9.42 -8.16
CA PRO A 66 18.03 -9.13 -9.08
C PRO A 66 18.03 -10.12 -10.26
N LEU A 67 16.90 -10.77 -10.47
CA LEU A 67 16.70 -11.75 -11.54
C LEU A 67 15.80 -11.20 -12.65
N ALA A 68 14.71 -10.54 -12.29
CA ALA A 68 13.72 -10.06 -13.24
C ALA A 68 13.00 -8.81 -12.73
N ASN A 69 12.66 -7.92 -13.65
CA ASN A 69 11.78 -6.77 -13.40
C ASN A 69 10.34 -7.16 -13.75
N MET A 70 9.37 -6.63 -13.01
CA MET A 70 7.95 -6.87 -13.25
C MET A 70 7.10 -5.69 -12.76
N ILE A 71 5.80 -5.77 -13.01
CA ILE A 71 4.80 -4.97 -12.34
C ILE A 71 4.19 -5.82 -11.22
N VAL A 72 4.15 -5.28 -10.01
CA VAL A 72 3.59 -5.94 -8.83
C VAL A 72 2.27 -5.27 -8.47
N PHE A 73 1.23 -6.09 -8.29
CA PHE A 73 -0.05 -5.66 -7.75
C PHE A 73 -0.08 -5.91 -6.25
N VAL A 74 -0.14 -4.84 -5.47
CA VAL A 74 -0.17 -4.90 -4.01
C VAL A 74 -1.60 -4.58 -3.55
N PRO A 75 -2.41 -5.58 -3.14
CA PRO A 75 -3.70 -5.31 -2.53
C PRO A 75 -3.47 -4.70 -1.14
N ILE A 76 -4.13 -3.59 -0.86
CA ILE A 76 -4.09 -2.94 0.46
C ILE A 76 -5.40 -3.16 1.22
N PRO A 77 -5.41 -3.02 2.56
CA PRO A 77 -6.57 -3.37 3.39
C PRO A 77 -7.88 -2.66 3.04
N ASP A 78 -7.82 -1.47 2.42
CA ASP A 78 -9.01 -0.72 1.99
C ASP A 78 -9.68 -1.29 0.72
N GLY A 79 -9.12 -2.36 0.14
CA GLY A 79 -9.64 -3.04 -1.04
C GLY A 79 -9.08 -2.53 -2.37
N ARG A 80 -8.30 -1.44 -2.38
CA ARG A 80 -7.60 -0.97 -3.58
C ARG A 80 -6.41 -1.87 -3.91
N ILE A 81 -6.01 -1.82 -5.17
CA ILE A 81 -4.80 -2.47 -5.69
C ILE A 81 -3.84 -1.37 -6.10
N LEU A 82 -2.64 -1.37 -5.53
CA LEU A 82 -1.55 -0.52 -5.97
C LEU A 82 -0.76 -1.24 -7.05
N GLN A 83 -0.48 -0.56 -8.15
CA GLN A 83 0.36 -1.07 -9.23
C GLN A 83 1.73 -0.40 -9.13
N GLN A 84 2.76 -1.19 -8.88
CA GLN A 84 4.11 -0.68 -8.65
C GLN A 84 5.13 -1.41 -9.50
N PRO A 85 6.22 -0.75 -9.94
CA PRO A 85 7.37 -1.47 -10.47
C PRO A 85 7.92 -2.40 -9.39
N GLY A 86 8.45 -3.54 -9.79
CA GLY A 86 9.01 -4.50 -8.85
C GLY A 86 10.13 -5.33 -9.43
N VAL A 87 10.81 -6.02 -8.53
CA VAL A 87 11.96 -6.87 -8.85
C VAL A 87 11.82 -8.20 -8.12
N MET A 88 12.09 -9.28 -8.84
CA MET A 88 12.35 -10.58 -8.24
C MET A 88 13.84 -10.68 -7.97
N ALA A 89 14.23 -11.02 -6.75
CA ALA A 89 15.59 -11.32 -6.37
C ALA A 89 15.72 -12.80 -5.98
N LEU A 90 16.87 -13.40 -6.24
CA LEU A 90 17.13 -14.83 -6.01
C LEU A 90 18.60 -15.04 -5.62
N ASN A 91 18.83 -15.94 -4.67
CA ASN A 91 20.12 -16.58 -4.48
C ASN A 91 20.02 -18.04 -4.92
N PRO A 92 20.68 -18.45 -6.03
CA PRO A 92 20.55 -19.82 -6.55
C PRO A 92 21.27 -20.87 -5.69
N VAL A 93 22.20 -20.47 -4.82
CA VAL A 93 22.94 -21.37 -3.94
C VAL A 93 22.11 -21.72 -2.70
N SER A 94 21.58 -20.71 -1.99
CA SER A 94 20.70 -20.92 -0.83
C SER A 94 19.25 -21.20 -1.22
N LYS A 95 18.89 -21.01 -2.49
CA LYS A 95 17.53 -21.12 -3.03
C LYS A 95 16.52 -20.18 -2.37
N THR A 96 16.98 -19.05 -1.84
CA THR A 96 16.12 -17.99 -1.28
C THR A 96 15.66 -17.06 -2.39
N TRP A 97 14.44 -16.55 -2.30
CA TRP A 97 13.91 -15.62 -3.27
C TRP A 97 12.94 -14.62 -2.64
N SER A 98 12.83 -13.46 -3.26
CA SER A 98 11.95 -12.37 -2.84
C SER A 98 11.30 -11.69 -4.04
N ILE A 99 10.05 -11.25 -3.90
CA ILE A 99 9.42 -10.29 -4.81
C ILE A 99 9.28 -8.97 -4.06
N ILE A 100 9.84 -7.91 -4.62
CA ILE A 100 9.84 -6.57 -4.03
C ILE A 100 9.01 -5.65 -4.92
N ALA A 101 8.08 -4.92 -4.30
CA ALA A 101 7.42 -3.76 -4.91
C ALA A 101 8.19 -2.49 -4.54
N LEU A 102 8.44 -1.64 -5.53
CA LEU A 102 9.22 -0.41 -5.41
C LEU A 102 8.29 0.79 -5.49
N PHE A 103 8.43 1.74 -4.57
CA PHE A 103 7.65 2.97 -4.48
C PHE A 103 8.60 4.16 -4.63
N PRO A 104 9.09 4.44 -5.86
CA PRO A 104 10.12 5.45 -6.11
C PRO A 104 9.70 6.86 -5.67
N GLU A 105 8.41 7.18 -5.72
CA GLU A 105 7.84 8.46 -5.31
C GLU A 105 8.06 8.79 -3.83
N THR A 106 8.25 7.76 -2.99
CA THR A 106 8.50 7.92 -1.55
C THR A 106 9.87 7.38 -1.13
N ASN A 107 10.72 6.99 -2.08
CA ASN A 107 11.98 6.29 -1.83
C ASN A 107 11.83 5.09 -0.88
N SER A 108 10.75 4.34 -1.05
CA SER A 108 10.43 3.18 -0.22
C SER A 108 10.24 1.92 -1.06
N ALA A 109 10.25 0.77 -0.39
CA ALA A 109 9.99 -0.51 -1.01
C ALA A 109 9.28 -1.44 -0.01
N CYS A 110 8.61 -2.45 -0.55
CA CYS A 110 7.94 -3.48 0.23
C CYS A 110 8.34 -4.86 -0.28
N ILE A 111 8.71 -5.75 0.64
CA ILE A 111 8.88 -7.16 0.34
C ILE A 111 7.47 -7.79 0.35
N VAL A 112 7.01 -8.19 -0.84
CA VAL A 112 5.62 -8.64 -1.04
C VAL A 112 5.43 -10.10 -0.69
N VAL A 113 6.40 -10.92 -1.09
CA VAL A 113 6.47 -12.33 -0.74
C VAL A 113 7.94 -12.75 -0.78
N THR A 114 8.30 -13.64 0.11
CA THR A 114 9.60 -14.30 0.13
C THR A 114 9.41 -15.80 0.25
N GLY A 115 10.45 -16.55 -0.09
CA GLY A 115 10.44 -17.98 0.09
C GLY A 115 11.83 -18.60 0.05
N LEU A 116 11.82 -19.90 0.31
CA LEU A 116 12.98 -20.77 0.27
C LEU A 116 12.73 -21.89 -0.74
N GLU A 117 13.78 -22.67 -0.99
CA GLU A 117 13.71 -23.86 -1.83
C GLU A 117 13.14 -23.60 -3.24
N LEU A 118 13.53 -22.47 -3.85
CA LEU A 118 13.21 -22.24 -5.26
C LEU A 118 13.85 -23.32 -6.12
N ASN A 119 13.02 -24.11 -6.81
CA ASN A 119 13.44 -25.16 -7.71
C ASN A 119 12.64 -25.05 -9.02
N PRO A 120 13.20 -25.52 -10.15
CA PRO A 120 12.44 -25.66 -11.39
C PRO A 120 11.17 -26.49 -11.17
N ALA A 121 10.06 -26.03 -11.72
CA ALA A 121 8.76 -26.68 -11.63
C ALA A 121 8.64 -27.91 -12.56
N ASN A 122 9.70 -28.73 -12.68
CA ASN A 122 9.79 -29.86 -13.61
C ASN A 122 8.56 -30.78 -13.46
N GLY A 123 7.64 -30.73 -14.43
CA GLY A 123 6.42 -31.55 -14.44
C GLY A 123 5.31 -31.09 -13.48
N PHE A 124 5.28 -29.81 -13.07
CA PHE A 124 4.18 -29.27 -12.25
C PHE A 124 2.83 -29.52 -12.94
N LYS A 125 2.06 -30.42 -12.34
CA LYS A 125 0.63 -30.62 -12.61
C LYS A 125 -0.09 -30.17 -11.36
N PRO A 126 -0.91 -29.11 -11.40
CA PRO A 126 -1.73 -28.75 -10.25
C PRO A 126 -2.59 -29.96 -9.88
N SER A 127 -2.36 -30.52 -8.68
CA SER A 127 -3.07 -31.71 -8.20
C SER A 127 -4.57 -31.41 -8.12
N LYS A 128 -5.42 -32.31 -8.64
CA LYS A 128 -6.89 -32.24 -8.53
C LYS A 128 -7.41 -32.52 -7.11
N HIS A 129 -6.58 -32.37 -6.08
CA HIS A 129 -6.95 -32.65 -4.70
C HIS A 129 -6.71 -31.44 -3.82
N VAL A 130 -7.58 -30.44 -3.97
CA VAL A 130 -8.13 -29.75 -2.80
C VAL A 130 -9.47 -30.41 -2.56
N LYS A 131 -9.50 -31.43 -1.70
CA LYS A 131 -10.77 -31.89 -1.12
C LYS A 131 -11.08 -30.93 0.02
N ASN A 132 -12.23 -30.27 -0.07
CA ASN A 132 -12.85 -29.51 1.00
C ASN A 132 -13.01 -30.36 2.27
#